data_AF-A0A523D5R0-F1
#
_entry.id   AF-A0A523D5R0-F1
#
_cell.length_a   1.000
_cell.length_b   1.000
_cell.length_c   1.000
_cell.angle_alpha   90.00
_cell.angle_beta   90.00
_cell.angle_gamma   90.00
#
_symmetry.space_group_name_H-M   'P 1'
#
loop_
_entity.id
_entity.type
_entity.pdbx_description
1 polymer ?
#
loop_
_entity_poly.entity_id
_entity_poly.type
_entity_poly.pdbx_seq_one_letter_code
_entity_poly.pdbx_strand_id
1 'polypeptide(L)'
;MIQASLRTSFELPQPGPGSGGSFVDRRQAIKLAIRGGVALGALGGLGLWGRYTLLPPRRSVSLDTVDTLAVRLYDSLDATTRDRACVGYDHPLRQYHNRGVGCGGVDISGWRFSREQRSLLTDLLHVGLSEQGSNRLPDQFFINWPGVHLLKLLICGDPRTAQYQIILSGPHLNLRLGGRSAEGVAFGGPMIYGDQRGNYRQGLPGNVYRYQFQTAQRLFRGLEPHQQQAAVLARSPIQTQIELQGRHGSFGGIEVADLSRANKAVARELIDSILSTYADEDVAYAHRCLGENGGMDRLFLSYYEEGEVDDSGEYQIFRLEGPAAVFYFRGFPHVHAFINIGMDGDAPLSVGEVLGENSSVLESAQVKQLFEDAMRRQAGTDLAFYPEESVVGRLRRGTIRSGDIYNLESWQESLATLEIRGSDVWGELLQQFRRRGSAVDPDRVYTLVTTDYVARKRSSKLLGKIGPWQRGIMIREATIAYLKEHGFGQASPVA
;
A
#
# COMPACT_ATOMS: atom_id res chain seq x y z
N MET A 1 18.37 -19.34 -11.64
CA MET A 1 18.09 -18.79 -12.99
C MET A 1 17.04 -17.70 -12.84
N ILE A 2 17.42 -16.59 -12.21
CA ILE A 2 17.57 -15.21 -12.75
C ILE A 2 16.23 -14.46 -12.99
N GLN A 3 16.00 -13.53 -12.05
CA GLN A 3 15.35 -12.21 -12.12
C GLN A 3 13.95 -12.02 -12.76
N ALA A 4 13.06 -11.45 -11.96
CA ALA A 4 12.15 -10.39 -12.39
C ALA A 4 12.05 -9.34 -11.27
N SER A 5 13.03 -8.42 -11.26
CA SER A 5 12.94 -7.18 -10.49
C SER A 5 11.76 -6.36 -11.02
N LEU A 6 10.76 -6.10 -10.17
CA LEU A 6 9.67 -5.17 -10.43
C LEU A 6 10.23 -3.74 -10.52
N ARG A 7 10.75 -3.37 -11.70
CA ARG A 7 11.01 -1.97 -12.07
C ARG A 7 9.69 -1.31 -12.45
N THR A 8 9.02 -0.69 -11.49
CA THR A 8 8.00 0.34 -11.79
C THR A 8 8.70 1.67 -12.00
N SER A 9 8.97 2.01 -13.27
CA SER A 9 9.60 3.27 -13.66
C SER A 9 8.61 4.44 -13.56
N PHE A 10 8.77 5.25 -12.52
CA PHE A 10 8.67 6.71 -12.64
C PHE A 10 10.07 7.24 -12.30
N GLU A 11 10.97 7.21 -13.28
CA GLU A 11 12.33 7.74 -13.13
C GLU A 11 12.34 9.20 -13.60
N LEU A 12 12.52 10.14 -12.66
CA LEU A 12 13.18 11.41 -12.98
C LEU A 12 14.70 11.15 -13.09
N PRO A 13 15.42 11.88 -13.95
CA PRO A 13 16.82 11.59 -14.26
C PRO A 13 17.71 11.71 -13.01
N GLN A 14 18.56 10.69 -12.80
CA GLN A 14 19.54 10.64 -11.71
C GLN A 14 20.73 11.57 -12.01
N PRO A 15 21.26 12.33 -11.03
CA PRO A 15 22.55 12.99 -11.18
C PRO A 15 23.70 11.97 -11.04
N GLY A 16 24.71 12.07 -11.91
CA GLY A 16 25.83 11.14 -11.98
C GLY A 16 26.73 11.11 -10.73
N PRO A 17 27.59 10.08 -10.59
CA PRO A 17 28.41 9.88 -9.41
C PRO A 17 29.63 10.81 -9.46
N GLY A 18 29.60 11.89 -8.68
CA GLY A 18 30.74 12.81 -8.61
C GLY A 18 30.39 14.19 -8.09
N SER A 19 29.95 14.29 -6.83
CA SER A 19 30.19 15.48 -6.00
C SER A 19 29.83 15.16 -4.55
N GLY A 20 30.78 15.42 -3.66
CA GLY A 20 30.61 15.26 -2.22
C GLY A 20 29.42 16.06 -1.73
N GLY A 21 28.65 15.47 -0.81
CA GLY A 21 27.45 16.06 -0.26
C GLY A 21 27.75 17.40 0.41
N SER A 22 27.31 18.48 -0.23
CA SER A 22 26.87 19.67 0.50
C SER A 22 25.34 19.64 0.50
N PHE A 23 24.76 19.72 1.69
CA PHE A 23 23.33 19.92 1.86
C PHE A 23 22.93 21.16 1.06
N VAL A 24 21.97 21.01 0.15
CA VAL A 24 21.42 22.16 -0.56
C VAL A 24 20.64 22.98 0.47
N ASP A 25 21.29 24.03 0.97
CA ASP A 25 20.66 25.08 1.76
C ASP A 25 19.40 25.56 1.01
N ARG A 26 18.30 25.78 1.74
CA ARG A 26 17.03 26.30 1.22
C ARG A 26 17.25 27.54 0.33
N ARG A 27 18.32 28.31 0.57
CA ARG A 27 18.75 29.45 -0.27
C ARG A 27 19.40 29.06 -1.59
N GLN A 28 20.11 27.92 -1.68
CA GLN A 28 20.72 27.42 -2.91
C GLN A 28 19.70 26.74 -3.84
N ALA A 29 18.69 26.04 -3.30
CA ALA A 29 17.58 25.51 -4.09
C ALA A 29 16.77 26.62 -4.77
N ILE A 30 16.57 27.76 -4.07
CA ILE A 30 15.96 28.97 -4.63
C ILE A 30 16.77 29.52 -5.81
N LYS A 31 18.11 29.43 -5.76
CA LYS A 31 18.99 29.87 -6.86
C LYS A 31 18.99 28.90 -8.03
N LEU A 32 18.83 27.59 -7.80
CA LEU A 32 18.82 26.58 -8.86
C LEU A 32 17.49 26.60 -9.66
N ALA A 33 16.36 26.85 -8.98
CA ALA A 33 15.06 27.06 -9.63
C ALA A 33 15.02 28.33 -10.52
N ILE A 34 15.90 29.31 -10.26
CA ILE A 34 16.05 30.52 -11.09
C ILE A 34 16.86 30.23 -12.38
N ARG A 35 17.69 29.18 -12.40
CA ARG A 35 18.57 28.87 -13.55
C ARG A 35 17.99 27.88 -14.56
N GLY A 36 16.92 27.16 -14.22
CA GLY A 36 16.20 26.26 -15.15
C GLY A 36 14.99 26.88 -15.84
N GLY A 37 14.69 28.15 -15.57
CA GLY A 37 13.55 28.88 -16.12
C GLY A 37 13.98 29.83 -17.24
N VAL A 38 13.38 29.64 -18.41
CA VAL A 38 13.27 30.54 -19.55
C VAL A 38 13.54 32.02 -19.22
N ALA A 39 14.46 32.62 -19.98
CA ALA A 39 14.79 34.04 -20.12
C ALA A 39 13.94 35.03 -19.29
N LEU A 40 14.57 35.59 -18.27
CA LEU A 40 14.08 36.72 -17.48
C LEU A 40 14.05 38.00 -18.34
N GLY A 41 12.85 38.39 -18.76
CA GLY A 41 12.56 39.74 -19.25
C GLY A 41 11.05 39.99 -19.21
N ALA A 42 10.60 40.77 -18.22
CA ALA A 42 9.25 41.35 -18.08
C ALA A 42 8.14 40.59 -17.32
N LEU A 43 8.41 39.87 -16.21
CA LEU A 43 7.34 39.25 -15.40
C LEU A 43 7.60 39.24 -13.87
N GLY A 44 7.71 40.43 -13.26
CA GLY A 44 7.76 40.57 -11.80
C GLY A 44 6.49 40.05 -11.07
N GLY A 45 5.35 39.96 -11.77
CA GLY A 45 4.08 39.47 -11.22
C GLY A 45 3.88 37.95 -11.26
N LEU A 46 4.45 37.24 -12.26
CA LEU A 46 4.26 35.78 -12.41
C LEU A 46 5.23 34.95 -11.54
N GLY A 47 6.34 35.52 -11.09
CA GLY A 47 7.28 34.84 -10.18
C GLY A 47 6.73 34.59 -8.78
N LEU A 48 5.85 35.47 -8.28
CA LEU A 48 5.14 35.29 -7.02
C LEU A 48 3.96 34.33 -7.20
N TRP A 49 3.15 34.48 -8.25
CA TRP A 49 2.03 33.59 -8.54
C TRP A 49 2.46 32.13 -8.79
N GLY A 50 3.52 31.92 -9.56
CA GLY A 50 4.09 30.58 -9.79
C GLY A 50 4.67 29.95 -8.52
N ARG A 51 5.29 30.74 -7.63
CA ARG A 51 5.75 30.24 -6.33
C ARG A 51 4.61 29.92 -5.37
N TYR A 52 3.51 30.66 -5.43
CA TYR A 52 2.33 30.50 -4.57
C TYR A 52 1.51 29.24 -4.91
N THR A 53 1.53 28.81 -6.16
CA THR A 53 0.82 27.60 -6.63
C THR A 53 1.68 26.35 -6.54
N LEU A 54 3.01 26.45 -6.71
CA LEU A 54 3.89 25.27 -6.79
C LEU A 54 4.37 24.73 -5.43
N LEU A 55 4.63 25.56 -4.43
CA LEU A 55 5.14 25.11 -3.13
C LEU A 55 4.02 24.82 -2.13
N PRO A 56 4.09 23.73 -1.34
CA PRO A 56 3.11 23.45 -0.30
C PRO A 56 3.10 24.57 0.75
N PRO A 57 1.91 24.93 1.30
CA PRO A 57 1.84 25.83 2.44
C PRO A 57 2.63 25.27 3.62
N ARG A 58 3.23 26.16 4.42
CA ARG A 58 3.86 25.76 5.69
C ARG A 58 2.77 25.45 6.70
N ARG A 59 3.08 24.57 7.66
CA ARG A 59 2.24 24.35 8.83
C ARG A 59 1.98 25.65 9.58
N SER A 60 0.78 25.78 10.12
CA SER A 60 0.40 26.85 11.04
C SER A 60 1.22 26.78 12.33
N VAL A 61 1.36 27.93 13.01
CA VAL A 61 2.10 28.03 14.28
C VAL A 61 1.37 27.27 15.39
N SER A 62 0.06 27.41 15.45
CA SER A 62 -0.85 26.58 16.25
C SER A 62 -1.71 25.72 15.34
N LEU A 63 -1.95 24.49 15.76
CA LEU A 63 -2.83 23.56 15.06
C LEU A 63 -4.17 23.50 15.80
N ASP A 64 -5.27 23.64 15.07
CA ASP A 64 -6.61 23.35 15.58
C ASP A 64 -6.80 21.82 15.71
N THR A 65 -7.91 21.42 16.35
CA THR A 65 -8.30 20.00 16.44
C THR A 65 -8.59 19.40 15.06
N VAL A 66 -8.43 18.07 14.93
CA VAL A 66 -8.76 17.33 13.71
C VAL A 66 -10.20 17.62 13.24
N ASP A 67 -11.18 17.59 14.16
CA ASP A 67 -12.59 17.87 13.86
C ASP A 67 -12.78 19.28 13.29
N THR A 68 -12.15 20.27 13.91
CA THR A 68 -12.26 21.67 13.47
C THR A 68 -11.65 21.87 12.08
N LEU A 69 -10.47 21.31 11.84
CA LEU A 69 -9.81 21.37 10.53
C LEU A 69 -10.59 20.61 9.46
N ALA A 70 -11.16 19.46 9.81
CA ALA A 70 -11.95 18.62 8.92
C ALA A 70 -13.22 19.33 8.45
N VAL A 71 -13.99 19.93 9.37
CA VAL A 71 -15.19 20.71 9.06
C VAL A 71 -14.84 21.92 8.19
N ARG A 72 -13.80 22.68 8.56
CA ARG A 72 -13.36 23.86 7.77
C ARG A 72 -12.93 23.48 6.35
N LEU A 73 -12.19 22.38 6.20
CA LEU A 73 -11.80 21.87 4.89
C LEU A 73 -13.05 21.49 4.10
N TYR A 74 -13.92 20.66 4.67
CA TYR A 74 -15.13 20.16 4.02
C TYR A 74 -16.07 21.28 3.56
N ASP A 75 -16.34 22.25 4.42
CA ASP A 75 -17.21 23.40 4.11
C ASP A 75 -16.62 24.31 3.03
N SER A 76 -15.29 24.35 2.90
CA SER A 76 -14.60 25.12 1.87
C SER A 76 -14.59 24.46 0.49
N LEU A 77 -14.91 23.16 0.36
CA LEU A 77 -14.88 22.45 -0.92
C LEU A 77 -16.08 22.83 -1.79
N ASP A 78 -15.82 23.18 -3.06
CA ASP A 78 -16.86 23.31 -4.08
C ASP A 78 -17.51 21.95 -4.42
N ALA A 79 -18.64 21.99 -5.11
CA ALA A 79 -19.42 20.79 -5.43
C ALA A 79 -18.62 19.75 -6.24
N THR A 80 -17.83 20.21 -7.22
CA THR A 80 -17.02 19.33 -8.10
C THR A 80 -15.91 18.63 -7.31
N THR A 81 -15.24 19.33 -6.42
CA THR A 81 -14.17 18.76 -5.59
C THR A 81 -14.77 17.84 -4.53
N ARG A 82 -15.92 18.22 -3.97
CA ARG A 82 -16.65 17.40 -2.98
C ARG A 82 -17.10 16.07 -3.58
N ASP A 83 -17.70 16.07 -4.76
CA ASP A 83 -18.14 14.86 -5.48
C ASP A 83 -16.98 13.88 -5.70
N ARG A 84 -15.77 14.38 -5.96
CA ARG A 84 -14.60 13.55 -6.22
C ARG A 84 -13.86 13.11 -4.95
N ALA A 85 -13.83 13.98 -3.93
CA ALA A 85 -13.05 13.76 -2.71
C ALA A 85 -13.86 13.08 -1.60
N CYS A 86 -15.19 13.10 -1.67
CA CYS A 86 -16.06 12.61 -0.60
C CYS A 86 -16.81 11.35 -1.04
N VAL A 87 -16.88 10.37 -0.15
CA VAL A 87 -17.66 9.14 -0.31
C VAL A 87 -18.44 8.86 0.97
N GLY A 88 -19.41 7.93 0.92
CA GLY A 88 -20.07 7.46 2.13
C GLY A 88 -19.08 6.87 3.14
N TYR A 89 -19.41 6.90 4.43
CA TYR A 89 -18.51 6.41 5.48
C TYR A 89 -18.07 4.96 5.23
N ASP A 90 -19.00 4.07 4.89
CA ASP A 90 -18.72 2.66 4.60
C ASP A 90 -18.27 2.39 3.17
N HIS A 91 -17.74 3.38 2.46
CA HIS A 91 -17.26 3.16 1.10
C HIS A 91 -16.00 2.27 1.08
N PRO A 92 -15.87 1.27 0.17
CA PRO A 92 -14.73 0.34 0.09
C PRO A 92 -13.34 0.99 0.05
N LEU A 93 -13.21 2.16 -0.57
CA LEU A 93 -11.95 2.93 -0.61
C LEU A 93 -11.42 3.28 0.78
N ARG A 94 -12.27 3.29 1.83
CA ARG A 94 -11.83 3.53 3.20
C ARG A 94 -10.84 2.48 3.67
N GLN A 95 -10.89 1.24 3.18
CA GLN A 95 -9.95 0.19 3.59
C GLN A 95 -8.67 0.14 2.77
N TYR A 96 -8.68 0.80 1.61
CA TYR A 96 -7.57 0.70 0.67
C TYR A 96 -6.29 1.29 1.27
N HIS A 97 -5.18 0.60 1.06
CA HIS A 97 -3.90 0.97 1.66
C HIS A 97 -2.74 0.99 0.66
N ASN A 98 -2.74 0.21 -0.43
CA ASN A 98 -1.56 0.06 -1.29
C ASN A 98 -1.08 1.36 -1.99
N ARG A 99 0.15 1.81 -1.67
CA ARG A 99 0.96 2.87 -2.32
C ARG A 99 0.18 4.00 -3.00
N GLY A 100 -0.66 4.67 -2.22
CA GLY A 100 -1.53 5.73 -2.70
C GLY A 100 -2.79 5.15 -3.35
N VAL A 101 -3.93 5.77 -3.07
CA VAL A 101 -5.19 5.49 -3.76
C VAL A 101 -5.08 5.95 -5.23
N GLY A 102 -4.31 5.24 -6.08
CA GLY A 102 -4.10 5.57 -7.49
C GLY A 102 -5.39 5.94 -8.23
N CYS A 103 -6.43 5.12 -8.08
CA CYS A 103 -7.78 5.34 -8.61
C CYS A 103 -8.82 5.72 -7.53
N GLY A 104 -8.40 6.11 -6.32
CA GLY A 104 -9.30 6.55 -5.25
C GLY A 104 -8.93 7.92 -4.70
N GLY A 105 -9.91 8.70 -4.23
CA GLY A 105 -9.65 10.06 -3.75
C GLY A 105 -9.06 10.99 -4.83
N VAL A 106 -8.56 12.15 -4.38
CA VAL A 106 -8.25 13.28 -5.25
C VAL A 106 -6.85 13.82 -4.98
N ASP A 107 -6.04 13.97 -6.03
CA ASP A 107 -4.71 14.58 -5.92
C ASP A 107 -4.80 16.02 -5.42
N ILE A 108 -4.01 16.32 -4.38
CA ILE A 108 -3.93 17.65 -3.76
C ILE A 108 -3.05 18.55 -4.63
N SER A 109 -3.58 19.00 -5.76
CA SER A 109 -2.86 19.88 -6.68
C SER A 109 -3.21 21.35 -6.49
N GLY A 110 -2.30 22.24 -6.85
CA GLY A 110 -2.51 23.69 -6.77
C GLY A 110 -3.55 24.26 -7.75
N TRP A 111 -4.02 23.47 -8.72
CA TRP A 111 -5.13 23.82 -9.61
C TRP A 111 -6.48 23.30 -9.15
N ARG A 112 -6.52 22.39 -8.17
CA ARG A 112 -7.76 21.81 -7.65
C ARG A 112 -8.09 22.30 -6.25
N PHE A 113 -7.08 22.52 -5.42
CA PHE A 113 -7.25 23.07 -4.08
C PHE A 113 -6.69 24.48 -4.00
N SER A 114 -7.45 25.37 -3.37
CA SER A 114 -7.00 26.72 -3.04
C SER A 114 -5.78 26.68 -2.09
N ARG A 115 -5.12 27.82 -1.90
CA ARG A 115 -3.99 27.88 -0.96
C ARG A 115 -4.44 27.64 0.47
N GLU A 116 -5.61 28.15 0.84
CA GLU A 116 -6.25 28.00 2.14
C GLU A 116 -6.60 26.55 2.40
N GLN A 117 -7.23 25.87 1.43
CA GLN A 117 -7.53 24.44 1.51
C GLN A 117 -6.26 23.59 1.66
N ARG A 118 -5.20 23.91 0.91
CA ARG A 118 -3.90 23.23 1.05
C ARG A 118 -3.23 23.52 2.40
N SER A 119 -3.48 24.68 2.99
CA SER A 119 -3.00 25.00 4.34
C SER A 119 -3.71 24.14 5.38
N LEU A 120 -5.03 23.98 5.27
CA LEU A 120 -5.81 23.08 6.12
C LEU A 120 -5.34 21.63 5.97
N LEU A 121 -5.04 21.19 4.75
CA LEU A 121 -4.48 19.86 4.49
C LEU A 121 -3.08 19.68 5.08
N THR A 122 -2.23 20.71 5.03
CA THR A 122 -0.92 20.69 5.71
C THR A 122 -1.10 20.61 7.23
N ASP A 123 -2.05 21.34 7.80
CA ASP A 123 -2.30 21.30 9.25
C ASP A 123 -2.88 19.96 9.68
N LEU A 124 -3.79 19.37 8.88
CA LEU A 124 -4.29 18.00 9.08
C LEU A 124 -3.15 16.97 9.02
N LEU A 125 -2.24 17.08 8.05
CA LEU A 125 -1.05 16.25 7.98
C LEU A 125 -0.24 16.33 9.28
N HIS A 126 -0.02 17.53 9.82
CA HIS A 126 0.82 17.69 11.01
C HIS A 126 0.13 17.31 12.33
N VAL A 127 -1.18 17.56 12.46
CA VAL A 127 -1.92 17.21 13.69
C VAL A 127 -2.04 15.69 13.83
N GLY A 128 -2.02 14.94 12.71
CA GLY A 128 -2.03 13.48 12.69
C GLY A 128 -0.69 12.80 13.03
N LEU A 129 0.36 13.57 13.31
CA LEU A 129 1.68 13.04 13.61
C LEU A 129 1.99 13.20 15.09
N SER A 130 2.75 12.26 15.66
CA SER A 130 3.42 12.49 16.93
C SER A 130 4.45 13.62 16.83
N GLU A 131 5.04 13.99 17.96
CA GLU A 131 6.22 14.85 17.98
C GLU A 131 7.38 14.26 17.15
N GLN A 132 7.65 12.96 17.29
CA GLN A 132 8.70 12.29 16.52
C GLN A 132 8.38 12.27 15.02
N GLY A 133 7.12 11.99 14.65
CA GLY A 133 6.64 12.06 13.27
C GLY A 133 6.80 13.47 12.70
N SER A 134 6.38 14.49 13.45
CA SER A 134 6.48 15.90 13.08
C SER A 134 7.92 16.39 12.88
N ASN A 135 8.87 15.88 13.66
CA ASN A 135 10.29 16.24 13.52
C ASN A 135 10.96 15.51 12.36
N ARG A 136 10.53 14.28 12.05
CA ARG A 136 11.16 13.40 11.06
C ARG A 136 10.58 13.55 9.65
N LEU A 137 9.26 13.65 9.54
CA LEU A 137 8.56 13.63 8.26
C LEU A 137 8.96 14.79 7.33
N PRO A 138 9.24 16.02 7.80
CA PRO A 138 9.76 17.07 6.94
C PRO A 138 11.07 16.71 6.22
N ASP A 139 11.84 15.75 6.74
CA ASP A 139 13.06 15.29 6.07
C ASP A 139 12.80 14.14 5.09
N GLN A 140 11.63 13.49 5.13
CA GLN A 140 11.24 12.43 4.19
C GLN A 140 11.24 12.97 2.76
N PHE A 141 11.78 12.18 1.82
CA PHE A 141 12.05 12.63 0.45
C PHE A 141 10.85 13.33 -0.23
N PHE A 142 9.66 12.73 -0.14
CA PHE A 142 8.44 13.23 -0.78
C PHE A 142 7.66 14.26 0.01
N ILE A 143 8.03 14.54 1.26
CA ILE A 143 7.34 15.55 2.07
C ILE A 143 8.16 16.84 2.15
N ASN A 144 9.50 16.73 2.17
CA ASN A 144 10.40 17.88 2.32
C ASN A 144 10.13 19.01 1.30
N TRP A 145 9.93 18.64 0.04
CA TRP A 145 9.71 19.61 -1.04
C TRP A 145 8.26 19.67 -1.52
N PRO A 146 7.62 18.52 -1.82
CA PRO A 146 6.26 18.48 -2.35
C PRO A 146 5.18 18.63 -1.29
N GLY A 147 5.46 18.25 -0.03
CA GLY A 147 4.50 18.24 1.07
C GLY A 147 3.21 17.50 0.72
N VAL A 148 2.07 18.11 1.09
CA VAL A 148 0.75 17.56 0.79
C VAL A 148 0.46 17.42 -0.71
N HIS A 149 1.23 18.04 -1.61
CA HIS A 149 0.95 17.97 -3.05
C HIS A 149 1.19 16.59 -3.70
N LEU A 150 1.91 15.70 -3.03
CA LEU A 150 2.04 14.29 -3.45
C LEU A 150 1.10 13.35 -2.72
N LEU A 151 0.19 13.90 -1.90
CA LEU A 151 -0.84 13.15 -1.24
C LEU A 151 -2.17 13.32 -2.00
N LYS A 152 -3.03 12.34 -1.82
CA LYS A 152 -4.44 12.36 -2.23
C LYS A 152 -5.31 12.52 -1.00
N LEU A 153 -6.41 13.25 -1.16
CA LEU A 153 -7.47 13.41 -0.17
C LEU A 153 -8.63 12.47 -0.49
N LEU A 154 -9.09 11.74 0.53
CA LEU A 154 -10.39 11.08 0.54
C LEU A 154 -11.08 11.42 1.87
N ILE A 155 -12.35 11.82 1.82
CA ILE A 155 -13.20 12.06 2.98
C ILE A 155 -14.30 11.00 2.95
N CYS A 156 -14.38 10.17 3.98
CA CYS A 156 -15.43 9.18 4.13
C CYS A 156 -16.43 9.70 5.16
N GLY A 157 -17.70 9.84 4.80
CA GLY A 157 -18.74 10.43 5.65
C GLY A 157 -18.76 11.97 5.61
N ASP A 158 -19.46 12.57 6.58
CA ASP A 158 -19.60 14.02 6.71
C ASP A 158 -18.89 14.50 7.99
N PRO A 159 -17.81 15.29 7.89
CA PRO A 159 -17.08 15.83 9.04
C PRO A 159 -17.90 16.66 10.04
N ARG A 160 -19.10 17.11 9.66
CA ARG A 160 -20.04 17.80 10.57
C ARG A 160 -20.79 16.84 11.48
N THR A 161 -20.65 15.54 11.25
CA THR A 161 -21.23 14.47 12.06
C THR A 161 -20.12 13.70 12.79
N ALA A 162 -20.47 12.93 13.82
CA ALA A 162 -19.49 12.17 14.60
C ALA A 162 -18.82 11.01 13.81
N GLN A 163 -19.42 10.58 12.69
CA GLN A 163 -18.95 9.44 11.91
C GLN A 163 -18.36 9.90 10.58
N TYR A 164 -17.06 10.12 10.57
CA TYR A 164 -16.29 10.45 9.37
C TYR A 164 -14.84 9.97 9.48
N GLN A 165 -14.12 10.00 8.37
CA GLN A 165 -12.67 9.81 8.36
C GLN A 165 -12.05 10.58 7.19
N ILE A 166 -10.94 11.28 7.45
CA ILE A 166 -10.09 11.88 6.42
C ILE A 166 -8.91 10.94 6.17
N ILE A 167 -8.66 10.60 4.92
CA ILE A 167 -7.51 9.81 4.50
C ILE A 167 -6.62 10.68 3.63
N LEU A 168 -5.38 10.88 4.07
CA LEU A 168 -4.30 11.48 3.29
C LEU A 168 -3.35 10.36 2.86
N SER A 169 -3.29 10.07 1.56
CA SER A 169 -2.49 8.95 1.06
C SER A 169 -1.55 9.36 -0.05
N GLY A 170 -0.27 9.01 0.09
CA GLY A 170 0.74 9.17 -0.93
C GLY A 170 1.63 7.93 -1.07
N PRO A 171 2.72 8.02 -1.84
CA PRO A 171 3.62 6.91 -2.10
C PRO A 171 4.30 6.32 -0.84
N HIS A 172 4.57 7.16 0.15
CA HIS A 172 5.37 6.83 1.35
C HIS A 172 4.76 7.31 2.66
N LEU A 173 3.48 7.68 2.64
CA LEU A 173 2.74 8.04 3.84
C LEU A 173 1.25 7.85 3.61
N ASN A 174 0.59 7.16 4.53
CA ASN A 174 -0.84 7.15 4.70
C ASN A 174 -1.15 7.68 6.11
N LEU A 175 -2.10 8.61 6.20
CA LEU A 175 -2.68 9.10 7.44
C LEU A 175 -4.19 8.97 7.36
N ARG A 176 -4.79 8.61 8.49
CA ARG A 176 -6.22 8.43 8.67
C ARG A 176 -6.61 9.20 9.93
N LEU A 177 -7.50 10.16 9.78
CA LEU A 177 -7.76 11.18 10.81
C LEU A 177 -9.26 11.32 11.04
N GLY A 178 -9.63 11.55 12.29
CA GLY A 178 -10.99 11.92 12.67
C GLY A 178 -11.96 10.75 12.76
N GLY A 179 -13.13 11.05 13.32
CA GLY A 179 -14.14 10.08 13.70
C GLY A 179 -13.83 9.36 15.01
N ARG A 180 -14.87 8.89 15.71
CA ARG A 180 -14.66 7.88 16.76
C ARG A 180 -14.33 6.57 16.05
N SER A 181 -13.10 6.07 16.15
CA SER A 181 -12.79 4.70 15.73
C SER A 181 -13.53 3.72 16.66
N ALA A 182 -14.79 3.44 16.32
CA ALA A 182 -15.68 2.54 17.05
C ALA A 182 -15.65 1.11 16.47
N GLU A 183 -14.81 0.88 15.46
CA GLU A 183 -14.82 -0.32 14.64
C GLU A 183 -13.77 -1.35 15.07
N GLY A 184 -13.10 -1.10 16.20
CA GLY A 184 -12.09 -2.02 16.70
C GLY A 184 -10.88 -2.13 15.77
N VAL A 185 -10.44 -1.04 15.14
CA VAL A 185 -9.26 -1.04 14.26
C VAL A 185 -8.38 0.18 14.55
N ALA A 186 -7.09 -0.08 14.74
CA ALA A 186 -6.12 0.98 14.99
C ALA A 186 -6.01 1.92 13.79
N PHE A 187 -5.83 3.22 14.05
CA PHE A 187 -5.76 4.27 13.02
C PHE A 187 -6.99 4.33 12.10
N GLY A 188 -8.08 3.61 12.42
CA GLY A 188 -9.24 3.49 11.54
C GLY A 188 -8.96 2.74 10.23
N GLY A 189 -7.90 1.94 10.14
CA GLY A 189 -7.57 1.09 9.00
C GLY A 189 -6.06 0.86 8.80
N PRO A 190 -5.67 0.10 7.76
CA PRO A 190 -4.27 -0.22 7.52
C PRO A 190 -3.44 1.02 7.12
N MET A 191 -2.19 1.04 7.57
CA MET A 191 -1.26 2.17 7.45
C MET A 191 -0.03 1.80 6.64
N ILE A 192 0.53 2.79 5.93
CA ILE A 192 1.79 2.66 5.21
C ILE A 192 2.64 3.89 5.44
N TYR A 193 3.95 3.68 5.58
CA TYR A 193 4.93 4.74 5.38
C TYR A 193 6.19 4.20 4.70
N GLY A 194 7.08 5.09 4.29
CA GLY A 194 8.43 4.69 3.87
C GLY A 194 9.30 5.89 3.49
N ASP A 195 10.46 5.67 2.89
CA ASP A 195 11.31 6.78 2.44
C ASP A 195 12.27 6.29 1.35
N GLN A 196 12.49 7.10 0.32
CA GLN A 196 13.32 6.76 -0.84
C GLN A 196 14.81 7.09 -0.66
N ARG A 197 15.20 7.78 0.41
CA ARG A 197 16.63 8.01 0.66
C ARG A 197 17.33 6.68 0.94
N GLY A 198 18.54 6.55 0.39
CA GLY A 198 19.28 5.28 0.45
C GLY A 198 18.78 4.23 -0.54
N ASN A 199 17.99 4.60 -1.55
CA ASN A 199 17.55 3.71 -2.64
C ASN A 199 18.68 2.79 -3.13
N TYR A 200 18.41 1.49 -3.15
CA TYR A 200 19.30 0.42 -3.61
C TYR A 200 20.66 0.35 -2.89
N ARG A 201 20.81 1.02 -1.74
CA ARG A 201 22.05 1.04 -0.97
C ARG A 201 21.88 0.28 0.34
N GLN A 202 22.84 -0.59 0.60
CA GLN A 202 22.93 -1.32 1.86
C GLN A 202 22.90 -0.39 3.08
N GLY A 203 22.26 -0.84 4.15
CA GLY A 203 22.10 -0.09 5.39
C GLY A 203 21.21 1.17 5.30
N LEU A 204 20.67 1.54 4.13
CA LEU A 204 19.72 2.65 3.98
C LEU A 204 20.28 4.02 4.41
N PRO A 205 21.44 4.47 3.89
CA PRO A 205 22.07 5.73 4.30
C PRO A 205 21.15 6.92 4.03
N GLY A 206 20.98 7.77 5.05
CA GLY A 206 20.14 8.96 5.00
C GLY A 206 18.64 8.70 5.03
N ASN A 207 18.20 7.44 5.10
CA ASN A 207 16.79 7.09 5.28
C ASN A 207 16.33 7.44 6.69
N VAL A 208 15.20 8.14 6.84
CA VAL A 208 14.70 8.51 8.18
C VAL A 208 14.22 7.34 9.02
N TYR A 209 13.97 6.17 8.41
CA TYR A 209 13.54 4.96 9.09
C TYR A 209 14.67 3.95 9.26
N ARG A 210 15.93 4.32 8.96
CA ARG A 210 17.11 3.44 9.10
C ARG A 210 17.23 2.83 10.50
N TYR A 211 16.86 3.56 11.55
CA TYR A 211 16.93 3.09 12.92
C TYR A 211 16.01 1.88 13.20
N GLN A 212 14.86 1.79 12.52
CA GLN A 212 13.94 0.65 12.62
C GLN A 212 14.58 -0.60 11.99
N PHE A 213 15.18 -0.44 10.81
CA PHE A 213 15.97 -1.49 10.17
C PHE A 213 17.11 -1.97 11.09
N GLN A 214 17.89 -1.05 11.66
CA GLN A 214 18.99 -1.39 12.57
C GLN A 214 18.51 -2.11 13.84
N THR A 215 17.35 -1.74 14.37
CA THR A 215 16.72 -2.40 15.53
C THR A 215 16.32 -3.82 15.18
N ALA A 216 15.74 -4.05 14.00
CA ALA A 216 15.43 -5.40 13.52
C ALA A 216 16.68 -6.26 13.29
N GLN A 217 17.77 -5.68 12.76
CA GLN A 217 19.05 -6.39 12.64
C GLN A 217 19.64 -6.74 14.01
N ARG A 218 19.51 -5.84 15.00
CA ARG A 218 19.95 -6.09 16.38
C ARG A 218 19.14 -7.22 17.01
N LEU A 219 17.82 -7.24 16.80
CA LEU A 219 16.96 -8.32 17.27
C LEU A 219 17.41 -9.66 16.71
N PHE A 220 17.63 -9.76 15.39
CA PHE A 220 18.08 -10.99 14.74
C PHE A 220 19.42 -11.51 15.30
N ARG A 221 20.41 -10.62 15.43
CA ARG A 221 21.72 -10.97 15.99
C ARG A 221 21.66 -11.41 17.47
N GLY A 222 20.65 -10.97 18.20
CA GLY A 222 20.42 -11.37 19.59
C GLY A 222 19.76 -12.73 19.75
N LEU A 223 19.21 -13.31 18.68
CA LEU A 223 18.57 -14.63 18.71
C LEU A 223 19.60 -15.75 18.85
N GLU A 224 19.22 -16.83 19.53
CA GLU A 224 20.01 -18.06 19.56
C GLU A 224 20.10 -18.70 18.16
N PRO A 225 21.12 -19.50 17.82
CA PRO A 225 21.28 -20.07 16.48
C PRO A 225 20.06 -20.86 15.97
N HIS A 226 19.42 -21.64 16.85
CA HIS A 226 18.21 -22.38 16.50
C HIS A 226 16.99 -21.46 16.29
N GLN A 227 16.93 -20.32 17.00
CA GLN A 227 15.88 -19.31 16.83
C GLN A 227 16.06 -18.52 15.54
N GLN A 228 17.31 -18.21 15.16
CA GLN A 228 17.63 -17.61 13.85
C GLN A 228 17.15 -18.52 12.73
N GLN A 229 17.46 -19.81 12.79
CA GLN A 229 17.02 -20.78 11.79
C GLN A 229 15.49 -20.87 11.70
N ALA A 230 14.79 -20.84 12.83
CA ALA A 230 13.32 -20.86 12.86
C ALA A 230 12.69 -19.56 12.33
N ALA A 231 13.34 -18.41 12.54
CA ALA A 231 12.84 -17.11 12.13
C ALA A 231 13.06 -16.82 10.63
N VAL A 232 14.00 -17.49 9.96
CA VAL A 232 14.33 -17.24 8.55
C VAL A 232 13.46 -18.08 7.63
N LEU A 233 12.74 -17.42 6.71
CA LEU A 233 11.88 -18.04 5.71
C LEU A 233 12.36 -17.69 4.30
N ALA A 234 12.17 -18.61 3.35
CA ALA A 234 12.72 -18.45 2.00
C ALA A 234 12.05 -17.33 1.17
N ARG A 235 10.74 -17.10 1.36
CA ARG A 235 9.97 -16.15 0.54
C ARG A 235 9.09 -15.27 1.39
N SER A 236 9.09 -13.98 1.07
CA SER A 236 8.21 -13.02 1.73
C SER A 236 6.81 -13.05 1.14
N PRO A 237 5.74 -12.86 1.95
CA PRO A 237 4.44 -12.47 1.45
C PRO A 237 4.55 -11.18 0.64
N ILE A 238 3.61 -10.92 -0.27
CA ILE A 238 3.60 -9.61 -0.94
C ILE A 238 3.42 -8.53 0.14
N GLN A 239 4.18 -7.44 0.02
CA GLN A 239 4.19 -6.34 1.00
C GLN A 239 2.81 -5.79 1.43
N THR A 240 1.78 -5.91 0.57
CA THR A 240 0.40 -5.48 0.82
C THR A 240 -0.47 -6.56 1.46
N GLN A 241 0.04 -7.78 1.61
CA GLN A 241 -0.64 -8.91 2.24
C GLN A 241 -0.60 -8.75 3.76
N ILE A 242 -1.41 -7.81 4.26
CA ILE A 242 -1.51 -7.43 5.67
C ILE A 242 -2.89 -7.74 6.26
N GLU A 243 -3.66 -8.62 5.62
CA GLU A 243 -4.93 -9.10 6.15
C GLU A 243 -4.72 -9.85 7.46
N LEU A 244 -5.53 -9.48 8.46
CA LEU A 244 -5.55 -10.15 9.76
C LEU A 244 -6.13 -11.56 9.59
N GLN A 245 -5.56 -12.52 10.32
CA GLN A 245 -5.86 -13.95 10.13
C GLN A 245 -6.82 -14.51 11.17
N GLY A 246 -7.02 -13.77 12.26
CA GLY A 246 -7.77 -14.25 13.40
C GLY A 246 -7.01 -15.30 14.21
N ARG A 247 -7.69 -15.84 15.22
CA ARG A 247 -7.10 -16.74 16.22
C ARG A 247 -6.72 -18.10 15.64
N HIS A 248 -7.29 -18.45 14.50
CA HIS A 248 -7.03 -19.67 13.76
C HIS A 248 -6.08 -19.47 12.57
N GLY A 249 -5.42 -18.31 12.51
CA GLY A 249 -4.41 -18.00 11.49
C GLY A 249 -3.17 -18.88 11.57
N SER A 250 -2.39 -18.86 10.49
CA SER A 250 -1.09 -19.52 10.41
C SER A 250 0.00 -18.47 10.25
N PHE A 251 0.97 -18.50 11.14
CA PHE A 251 2.04 -17.51 11.20
C PHE A 251 3.39 -18.23 11.09
N GLY A 252 4.26 -17.73 10.21
CA GLY A 252 5.60 -18.28 10.03
C GLY A 252 6.60 -17.65 11.02
N GLY A 253 7.75 -18.29 11.16
CA GLY A 253 8.84 -17.78 11.99
C GLY A 253 8.80 -18.31 13.43
N ILE A 254 9.36 -17.53 14.35
CA ILE A 254 9.44 -17.87 15.77
C ILE A 254 8.43 -17.07 16.60
N GLU A 255 7.79 -17.70 17.58
CA GLU A 255 6.94 -16.99 18.54
C GLU A 255 7.77 -15.99 19.36
N VAL A 256 7.27 -14.76 19.47
CA VAL A 256 7.86 -13.75 20.35
C VAL A 256 7.84 -14.21 21.80
N ALA A 257 6.90 -15.10 22.17
CA ALA A 257 6.84 -15.73 23.48
C ALA A 257 8.12 -16.50 23.85
N ASP A 258 8.79 -17.12 22.87
CA ASP A 258 9.98 -17.95 23.05
C ASP A 258 11.28 -17.15 23.10
N LEU A 259 11.21 -15.84 22.85
CA LEU A 259 12.38 -14.97 22.91
C LEU A 259 12.84 -14.74 24.35
N SER A 260 14.14 -14.54 24.53
CA SER A 260 14.71 -14.08 25.80
C SER A 260 14.09 -12.75 26.23
N ARG A 261 14.09 -12.45 27.53
CA ARG A 261 13.59 -11.17 28.06
C ARG A 261 14.22 -9.95 27.37
N ALA A 262 15.51 -10.03 27.05
CA ALA A 262 16.23 -8.97 26.34
C ALA A 262 15.71 -8.82 24.90
N ASN A 263 15.53 -9.92 24.17
CA ASN A 263 15.02 -9.87 22.80
C ASN A 263 13.55 -9.45 22.74
N LYS A 264 12.72 -9.83 23.73
CA LYS A 264 11.36 -9.28 23.86
C LYS A 264 11.36 -7.77 24.05
N ALA A 265 12.32 -7.22 24.78
CA ALA A 265 12.46 -5.77 24.93
C ALA A 265 12.86 -5.09 23.61
N VAL A 266 13.76 -5.68 22.83
CA VAL A 266 14.13 -5.16 21.49
C VAL A 266 12.98 -5.29 20.50
N ALA A 267 12.19 -6.37 20.56
CA ALA A 267 10.98 -6.51 19.75
C ALA A 267 9.93 -5.43 20.09
N ARG A 268 9.83 -5.04 21.36
CA ARG A 268 8.93 -3.96 21.81
C ARG A 268 9.41 -2.63 21.27
N GLU A 269 10.69 -2.34 21.43
CA GLU A 269 11.33 -1.15 20.87
C GLU A 269 11.09 -1.07 19.35
N LEU A 270 11.18 -2.19 18.63
CA LEU A 270 10.89 -2.24 17.20
C LEU A 270 9.44 -1.86 16.88
N ILE A 271 8.46 -2.45 17.56
CA ILE A 271 7.04 -2.12 17.36
C ILE A 271 6.77 -0.65 17.69
N ASP A 272 7.23 -0.18 18.85
CA ASP A 272 7.06 1.20 19.29
C ASP A 272 7.70 2.17 18.28
N SER A 273 8.88 1.81 17.76
CA SER A 273 9.58 2.59 16.73
C SER A 273 8.84 2.68 15.40
N ILE A 274 8.12 1.62 15.01
CA ILE A 274 7.30 1.56 13.79
C ILE A 274 6.08 2.45 13.94
N LEU A 275 5.45 2.42 15.13
CA LEU A 275 4.26 3.21 15.43
C LEU A 275 4.57 4.69 15.71
N SER A 276 5.81 5.04 16.03
CA SER A 276 6.19 6.38 16.49
C SER A 276 5.98 7.52 15.50
N THR A 277 5.53 7.26 14.27
CA THR A 277 5.12 8.30 13.31
C THR A 277 3.78 8.94 13.68
N TYR A 278 2.89 8.17 14.28
CA TYR A 278 1.46 8.51 14.46
C TYR A 278 1.18 9.10 15.83
N ALA A 279 0.09 9.85 15.96
CA ALA A 279 -0.30 10.51 17.20
C ALA A 279 -0.36 9.54 18.40
N ASP A 280 0.02 10.02 19.58
CA ASP A 280 0.18 9.18 20.78
C ASP A 280 -1.14 8.48 21.19
N GLU A 281 -2.28 9.13 20.97
CA GLU A 281 -3.61 8.55 21.23
C GLU A 281 -3.91 7.34 20.31
N ASP A 282 -3.54 7.43 19.04
CA ASP A 282 -3.71 6.34 18.08
C ASP A 282 -2.75 5.19 18.38
N VAL A 283 -1.51 5.51 18.76
CA VAL A 283 -0.51 4.51 19.18
C VAL A 283 -0.97 3.80 20.46
N ALA A 284 -1.52 4.52 21.43
CA ALA A 284 -2.08 3.92 22.64
C ALA A 284 -3.24 2.97 22.31
N TYR A 285 -4.12 3.35 21.37
CA TYR A 285 -5.20 2.49 20.91
C TYR A 285 -4.69 1.26 20.14
N ALA A 286 -3.63 1.40 19.34
CA ALA A 286 -2.95 0.28 18.68
C ALA A 286 -2.39 -0.72 19.71
N HIS A 287 -1.75 -0.25 20.78
CA HIS A 287 -1.30 -1.11 21.87
C HIS A 287 -2.43 -1.79 22.62
N ARG A 288 -3.57 -1.12 22.79
CA ARG A 288 -4.78 -1.75 23.36
C ARG A 288 -5.27 -2.88 22.46
N CYS A 289 -5.36 -2.66 21.15
CA CYS A 289 -5.74 -3.69 20.19
C CYS A 289 -4.81 -4.91 20.24
N LEU A 290 -3.49 -4.68 20.32
CA LEU A 290 -2.51 -5.73 20.54
C LEU A 290 -2.76 -6.47 21.87
N GLY A 291 -3.02 -5.74 22.96
CA GLY A 291 -3.27 -6.29 24.29
C GLY A 291 -4.45 -7.26 24.34
N GLU A 292 -5.58 -6.92 23.72
CA GLU A 292 -6.77 -7.80 23.64
C GLU A 292 -6.51 -9.12 22.90
N ASN A 293 -5.46 -9.15 22.08
CA ASN A 293 -5.06 -10.33 21.29
C ASN A 293 -3.85 -11.07 21.89
N GLY A 294 -3.63 -10.92 23.20
CA GLY A 294 -2.55 -11.58 23.93
C GLY A 294 -1.21 -10.83 23.85
N GLY A 295 -1.22 -9.59 23.38
CA GLY A 295 -0.06 -8.73 23.31
C GLY A 295 1.02 -9.24 22.36
N MET A 296 2.24 -8.81 22.61
CA MET A 296 3.38 -9.18 21.78
C MET A 296 3.71 -10.67 21.80
N ASP A 297 3.41 -11.39 22.90
CA ASP A 297 3.73 -12.80 23.03
C ASP A 297 2.92 -13.68 22.03
N ARG A 298 1.86 -13.15 21.42
CA ARG A 298 1.10 -13.81 20.34
C ARG A 298 1.56 -13.47 18.94
N LEU A 299 2.62 -12.66 18.81
CA LEU A 299 3.23 -12.36 17.52
C LEU A 299 4.30 -13.38 17.18
N PHE A 300 4.50 -13.59 15.89
CA PHE A 300 5.55 -14.38 15.30
C PHE A 300 6.49 -13.45 14.55
N LEU A 301 7.80 -13.66 14.73
CA LEU A 301 8.86 -12.93 14.08
C LEU A 301 9.43 -13.74 12.93
N SER A 302 9.38 -13.17 11.73
CA SER A 302 9.97 -13.73 10.51
C SER A 302 10.95 -12.76 9.88
N TYR A 303 12.04 -13.31 9.33
CA TYR A 303 12.96 -12.65 8.40
C TYR A 303 12.94 -13.42 7.08
N TYR A 304 13.24 -12.76 5.97
CA TYR A 304 13.16 -13.40 4.66
C TYR A 304 14.47 -13.28 3.87
N GLU A 305 14.92 -14.40 3.33
CA GLU A 305 16.08 -14.47 2.40
C GLU A 305 15.84 -13.62 1.14
N GLU A 306 14.57 -13.49 0.75
CA GLU A 306 14.18 -12.63 -0.35
C GLU A 306 14.51 -11.16 -0.07
N GLY A 307 15.17 -10.53 -1.04
CA GLY A 307 15.50 -9.12 -0.98
C GLY A 307 16.80 -8.82 -0.26
N GLU A 308 17.55 -9.84 0.22
CA GLU A 308 18.95 -9.67 0.59
C GLU A 308 19.71 -8.95 -0.54
N VAL A 309 20.38 -7.86 -0.16
CA VAL A 309 21.33 -7.19 -1.03
C VAL A 309 22.66 -7.79 -0.61
N ASP A 310 23.31 -8.52 -1.52
CA ASP A 310 24.65 -9.12 -1.37
C ASP A 310 24.83 -10.11 -0.19
N ASP A 311 26.08 -10.53 0.06
CA ASP A 311 26.47 -11.48 1.11
C ASP A 311 26.58 -10.84 2.51
N SER A 312 25.94 -9.69 2.75
CA SER A 312 26.02 -8.93 4.01
C SER A 312 25.43 -9.63 5.23
N GLY A 313 24.55 -10.61 5.02
CA GLY A 313 23.77 -11.23 6.09
C GLY A 313 22.74 -10.28 6.72
N GLU A 314 22.41 -9.16 6.08
CA GLU A 314 21.37 -8.24 6.54
C GLU A 314 20.04 -8.51 5.84
N TYR A 315 19.09 -9.11 6.56
CA TYR A 315 17.74 -9.36 6.06
C TYR A 315 17.01 -8.05 5.77
N GLN A 316 16.66 -7.83 4.50
CA GLN A 316 15.98 -6.61 4.09
C GLN A 316 14.49 -6.63 4.41
N ILE A 317 13.91 -7.80 4.63
CA ILE A 317 12.49 -7.96 4.90
C ILE A 317 12.31 -8.67 6.24
N PHE A 318 11.51 -8.08 7.12
CA PHE A 318 11.08 -8.72 8.35
C PHE A 318 9.59 -8.45 8.59
N ARG A 319 8.96 -9.38 9.30
CA ARG A 319 7.54 -9.35 9.59
C ARG A 319 7.29 -9.78 11.02
N LEU A 320 6.49 -9.00 11.74
CA LEU A 320 5.88 -9.39 13.01
C LEU A 320 4.38 -9.54 12.75
N GLU A 321 3.83 -10.74 12.94
CA GLU A 321 2.40 -10.96 12.72
C GLU A 321 1.77 -11.90 13.73
N GLY A 322 0.49 -11.74 13.97
CA GLY A 322 -0.30 -12.60 14.83
C GLY A 322 -1.79 -12.46 14.52
N PRO A 323 -2.68 -12.94 15.41
CA PRO A 323 -4.12 -13.03 15.15
C PRO A 323 -4.74 -11.73 14.62
N ALA A 324 -4.41 -10.60 15.24
CA ALA A 324 -5.01 -9.31 14.93
C ALA A 324 -3.99 -8.21 14.64
N ALA A 325 -2.74 -8.57 14.29
CA ALA A 325 -1.73 -7.59 13.95
C ALA A 325 -0.76 -8.08 12.87
N VAL A 326 -0.38 -7.16 11.98
CA VAL A 326 0.69 -7.36 11.00
C VAL A 326 1.54 -6.09 10.96
N PHE A 327 2.85 -6.27 11.11
CA PHE A 327 3.89 -5.28 10.85
C PHE A 327 4.82 -5.87 9.80
N TYR A 328 4.75 -5.38 8.58
CA TYR A 328 5.63 -5.80 7.50
C TYR A 328 6.60 -4.66 7.19
N PHE A 329 7.90 -4.92 7.23
CA PHE A 329 8.92 -3.95 6.87
C PHE A 329 9.79 -4.49 5.75
N ARG A 330 10.15 -3.63 4.82
CA ARG A 330 11.16 -3.88 3.79
C ARG A 330 12.12 -2.72 3.68
N GLY A 331 13.42 -3.01 3.63
CA GLY A 331 14.50 -2.06 3.36
C GLY A 331 14.81 -1.91 1.88
N PHE A 332 14.58 -2.94 1.05
CA PHE A 332 14.90 -2.92 -0.38
C PHE A 332 13.65 -2.82 -1.28
N PRO A 333 13.69 -2.06 -2.40
CA PRO A 333 14.77 -1.16 -2.83
C PRO A 333 14.92 0.10 -1.97
N HIS A 334 13.94 0.37 -1.12
CA HIS A 334 13.96 1.40 -0.08
C HIS A 334 12.86 1.13 0.95
N VAL A 335 12.89 1.85 2.07
CA VAL A 335 12.01 1.58 3.19
C VAL A 335 10.55 1.69 2.80
N HIS A 336 9.79 0.65 3.10
CA HIS A 336 8.37 0.73 3.36
C HIS A 336 8.01 -0.11 4.58
N ALA A 337 7.07 0.39 5.37
CA ALA A 337 6.39 -0.36 6.41
C ALA A 337 4.88 -0.39 6.12
N PHE A 338 4.26 -1.54 6.34
CA PHE A 338 2.84 -1.78 6.21
C PHE A 338 2.33 -2.32 7.54
N ILE A 339 1.26 -1.73 8.05
CA ILE A 339 0.76 -1.99 9.40
C ILE A 339 -0.74 -2.21 9.33
N ASN A 340 -1.22 -3.25 9.99
CA ASN A 340 -2.64 -3.47 10.20
C ASN A 340 -2.84 -4.05 11.61
N ILE A 341 -3.69 -3.43 12.42
CA ILE A 341 -3.91 -3.83 13.81
C ILE A 341 -5.40 -3.69 14.12
N GLY A 342 -6.00 -4.78 14.60
CA GLY A 342 -7.40 -4.86 14.97
C GLY A 342 -7.60 -5.28 16.42
N MET A 343 -8.75 -4.91 16.97
CA MET A 343 -9.26 -5.37 18.26
C MET A 343 -9.68 -6.83 18.18
N ASP A 344 -10.24 -7.24 17.04
CA ASP A 344 -10.62 -8.62 16.76
C ASP A 344 -10.07 -9.05 15.39
N GLY A 345 -9.15 -10.01 15.41
CA GLY A 345 -8.58 -10.56 14.18
C GLY A 345 -9.54 -11.48 13.43
N ASP A 346 -10.56 -12.04 14.11
CA ASP A 346 -11.58 -12.90 13.49
C ASP A 346 -12.66 -12.06 12.79
N ALA A 347 -12.83 -10.80 13.20
CA ALA A 347 -13.73 -9.80 12.61
C ALA A 347 -12.96 -8.53 12.19
N PRO A 348 -12.02 -8.63 11.22
CA PRO A 348 -11.27 -7.47 10.78
C PRO A 348 -12.19 -6.44 10.12
N LEU A 349 -11.70 -5.20 10.01
CA LEU A 349 -12.39 -4.15 9.27
C LEU A 349 -12.84 -4.69 7.91
N SER A 350 -14.12 -4.50 7.60
CA SER A 350 -14.74 -4.87 6.33
C SER A 350 -15.92 -3.92 6.12
N VAL A 351 -15.84 -3.11 5.06
CA VAL A 351 -16.79 -2.04 4.75
C VAL A 351 -17.40 -2.24 3.38
N GLY A 352 -18.47 -1.50 3.09
CA GLY A 352 -19.22 -1.60 1.85
C GLY A 352 -20.37 -2.58 1.92
N GLU A 353 -20.99 -2.82 0.77
CA GLU A 353 -22.11 -3.75 0.65
C GLU A 353 -21.69 -5.19 0.93
N VAL A 354 -22.60 -5.97 1.52
CA VAL A 354 -22.42 -7.40 1.72
C VAL A 354 -22.54 -8.11 0.38
N LEU A 355 -21.55 -8.94 0.05
CA LEU A 355 -21.51 -9.76 -1.16
C LEU A 355 -21.97 -11.20 -0.89
N GLY A 356 -21.85 -11.68 0.35
CA GLY A 356 -22.27 -13.03 0.76
C GLY A 356 -21.37 -13.63 1.83
N GLU A 357 -21.55 -14.92 2.09
CA GLU A 357 -20.78 -15.69 3.08
C GLU A 357 -19.75 -16.57 2.38
N ASN A 358 -18.47 -16.40 2.70
CA ASN A 358 -17.40 -17.25 2.22
C ASN A 358 -17.07 -18.35 3.25
N SER A 359 -17.16 -19.63 2.86
CA SER A 359 -16.99 -20.75 3.78
C SER A 359 -15.53 -21.09 4.11
N SER A 360 -14.58 -20.65 3.29
CA SER A 360 -13.17 -21.04 3.37
C SER A 360 -12.24 -19.88 3.06
N VAL A 361 -11.03 -19.89 3.60
CA VAL A 361 -10.00 -18.93 3.18
C VAL A 361 -9.58 -19.25 1.74
N LEU A 362 -9.52 -18.24 0.87
CA LEU A 362 -8.94 -18.34 -0.46
C LEU A 362 -7.58 -17.66 -0.48
N GLU A 363 -6.54 -18.35 -0.94
CA GLU A 363 -5.19 -17.79 -1.07
C GLU A 363 -4.56 -18.17 -2.43
N SER A 364 -3.59 -17.38 -2.89
CA SER A 364 -2.75 -17.69 -4.07
C SER A 364 -3.56 -18.15 -5.29
N ALA A 365 -3.36 -19.39 -5.76
CA ALA A 365 -4.09 -19.99 -6.88
C ALA A 365 -5.63 -19.90 -6.78
N GLN A 366 -6.21 -19.95 -5.58
CA GLN A 366 -7.67 -19.86 -5.41
C GLN A 366 -8.18 -18.44 -5.66
N VAL A 367 -7.44 -17.42 -5.19
CA VAL A 367 -7.75 -16.01 -5.49
C VAL A 367 -7.53 -15.72 -6.96
N LYS A 368 -6.44 -16.23 -7.54
CA LYS A 368 -6.18 -16.16 -8.98
C LYS A 368 -7.36 -16.74 -9.78
N GLN A 369 -7.86 -17.91 -9.39
CA GLN A 369 -8.99 -18.55 -10.06
C GLN A 369 -10.27 -17.70 -9.94
N LEU A 370 -10.57 -17.15 -8.76
CA LEU A 370 -11.68 -16.22 -8.56
C LEU A 370 -11.60 -15.02 -9.52
N PHE A 371 -10.43 -14.39 -9.62
CA PHE A 371 -10.24 -13.28 -10.56
C PHE A 371 -10.38 -13.73 -12.01
N GLU A 372 -9.79 -14.84 -12.41
CA GLU A 372 -9.93 -15.34 -13.79
C GLU A 372 -11.38 -15.63 -14.16
N ASP A 373 -12.16 -16.24 -13.28
CA ASP A 373 -13.57 -16.51 -13.53
C ASP A 373 -14.40 -15.23 -13.61
N ALA A 374 -14.18 -14.29 -12.69
CA ALA A 374 -14.85 -12.98 -12.73
C ALA A 374 -14.50 -12.19 -13.99
N MET A 375 -13.21 -12.11 -14.34
CA MET A 375 -12.72 -11.43 -15.53
C MET A 375 -13.31 -12.05 -16.81
N ARG A 376 -13.23 -13.39 -16.93
CA ARG A 376 -13.72 -14.13 -18.10
C ARG A 376 -15.22 -13.96 -18.29
N ARG A 377 -15.98 -14.08 -17.20
CA ARG A 377 -17.44 -13.90 -17.22
C ARG A 377 -17.82 -12.49 -17.62
N GLN A 378 -17.16 -11.48 -17.04
CA GLN A 378 -17.41 -10.07 -17.35
C GLN A 378 -17.06 -9.71 -18.81
N ALA A 379 -15.96 -10.26 -19.32
CA ALA A 379 -15.47 -9.94 -20.66
C ALA A 379 -16.08 -10.81 -21.76
N GLY A 380 -16.70 -11.95 -21.42
CA GLY A 380 -17.26 -12.90 -22.39
C GLY A 380 -16.21 -13.58 -23.27
N THR A 381 -15.00 -13.82 -22.73
CA THR A 381 -13.85 -14.34 -23.50
C THR A 381 -13.68 -15.85 -23.38
N ASP A 382 -12.97 -16.45 -24.33
CA ASP A 382 -12.60 -17.87 -24.30
C ASP A 382 -11.69 -18.16 -23.09
N LEU A 383 -10.74 -17.27 -22.84
CA LEU A 383 -9.67 -17.42 -21.87
C LEU A 383 -9.61 -16.23 -20.90
N ALA A 384 -9.08 -16.47 -19.71
CA ALA A 384 -8.62 -15.45 -18.79
C ALA A 384 -7.22 -15.80 -18.28
N PHE A 385 -6.40 -14.77 -18.07
CA PHE A 385 -5.08 -14.89 -17.48
C PHE A 385 -4.86 -13.81 -16.42
N TYR A 386 -4.69 -14.23 -15.18
CA TYR A 386 -4.20 -13.40 -14.07
C TYR A 386 -2.88 -14.00 -13.53
N PRO A 387 -1.78 -13.22 -13.42
CA PRO A 387 -0.52 -13.72 -12.88
C PRO A 387 -0.66 -14.06 -11.39
N GLU A 388 -0.29 -15.29 -11.00
CA GLU A 388 -0.42 -15.71 -9.59
C GLU A 388 0.47 -14.89 -8.66
N GLU A 389 1.64 -14.45 -9.14
CA GLU A 389 2.54 -13.59 -8.38
C GLU A 389 2.00 -12.17 -8.16
N SER A 390 0.86 -11.84 -8.77
CA SER A 390 0.15 -10.57 -8.54
C SER A 390 -0.97 -10.71 -7.50
N VAL A 391 -1.21 -11.90 -6.94
CA VAL A 391 -2.17 -12.07 -5.83
C VAL A 391 -1.58 -11.47 -4.56
N VAL A 392 -2.15 -10.34 -4.13
CA VAL A 392 -1.65 -9.49 -3.03
C VAL A 392 -2.15 -9.85 -1.65
N GLY A 393 -3.04 -10.84 -1.55
CA GLY A 393 -3.87 -11.02 -0.39
C GLY A 393 -4.57 -12.36 -0.35
N ARG A 394 -5.33 -12.53 0.72
CA ARG A 394 -6.24 -13.67 0.92
C ARG A 394 -7.66 -13.17 1.11
N LEU A 395 -8.62 -13.98 0.68
CA LEU A 395 -10.02 -13.74 1.04
C LEU A 395 -10.37 -14.59 2.27
N ARG A 396 -10.69 -13.93 3.38
CA ARG A 396 -11.05 -14.58 4.64
C ARG A 396 -12.36 -15.37 4.54
N ARG A 397 -12.63 -16.19 5.56
CA ARG A 397 -13.96 -16.79 5.80
C ARG A 397 -14.94 -15.77 6.40
N GLY A 398 -16.23 -16.08 6.33
CA GLY A 398 -17.34 -15.31 6.91
C GLY A 398 -17.94 -14.29 5.93
N THR A 399 -18.65 -13.30 6.47
CA THR A 399 -19.35 -12.28 5.69
C THR A 399 -18.36 -11.44 4.91
N ILE A 400 -18.41 -11.49 3.58
CA ILE A 400 -17.55 -10.70 2.69
C ILE A 400 -18.30 -9.46 2.24
N ARG A 401 -17.61 -8.32 2.26
CA ARG A 401 -18.10 -7.05 1.71
C ARG A 401 -17.22 -6.58 0.56
N SER A 402 -17.70 -5.60 -0.20
CA SER A 402 -16.94 -5.04 -1.33
C SER A 402 -15.57 -4.47 -0.92
N GLY A 403 -15.41 -3.99 0.31
CA GLY A 403 -14.11 -3.59 0.86
C GLY A 403 -13.07 -4.70 0.94
N ASP A 404 -13.48 -5.95 1.20
CA ASP A 404 -12.58 -7.10 1.17
C ASP A 404 -12.04 -7.33 -0.26
N ILE A 405 -12.86 -7.12 -1.29
CA ILE A 405 -12.43 -7.23 -2.70
C ILE A 405 -11.51 -6.09 -3.10
N TYR A 406 -11.70 -4.89 -2.56
CA TYR A 406 -10.79 -3.75 -2.77
C TYR A 406 -9.40 -3.99 -2.17
N ASN A 407 -9.31 -4.71 -1.05
CA ASN A 407 -8.04 -5.12 -0.48
C ASN A 407 -7.42 -6.28 -1.28
N LEU A 408 -8.24 -7.25 -1.69
CA LEU A 408 -7.80 -8.41 -2.46
C LEU A 408 -7.25 -8.03 -3.84
N GLU A 409 -7.83 -7.01 -4.50
CA GLU A 409 -7.35 -6.42 -5.74
C GLU A 409 -6.75 -5.04 -5.45
N SER A 410 -5.61 -5.03 -4.73
CA SER A 410 -5.00 -3.77 -4.30
C SER A 410 -4.20 -3.05 -5.40
N TRP A 411 -4.05 -3.62 -6.60
CA TRP A 411 -3.29 -2.98 -7.69
C TRP A 411 -4.09 -1.92 -8.44
N GLN A 412 -5.42 -2.00 -8.37
CA GLN A 412 -6.33 -1.12 -9.11
C GLN A 412 -6.14 -1.26 -10.62
N GLU A 413 -6.12 -2.51 -11.06
CA GLU A 413 -5.92 -2.86 -12.47
C GLU A 413 -7.25 -2.94 -13.21
N SER A 414 -7.23 -2.55 -14.48
CA SER A 414 -8.38 -2.70 -15.37
C SER A 414 -8.28 -3.98 -16.18
N LEU A 415 -9.43 -4.49 -16.63
CA LEU A 415 -9.47 -5.55 -17.64
C LEU A 415 -8.81 -5.06 -18.93
N ALA A 416 -8.12 -5.98 -19.60
CA ALA A 416 -7.63 -5.81 -20.96
C ALA A 416 -8.09 -7.01 -21.80
N THR A 417 -9.02 -6.74 -22.72
CA THR A 417 -9.55 -7.74 -23.65
C THR A 417 -8.78 -7.68 -24.96
N LEU A 418 -8.33 -8.83 -25.46
CA LEU A 418 -7.50 -8.94 -26.65
C LEU A 418 -7.73 -10.25 -27.40
N GLU A 419 -7.24 -10.30 -28.63
CA GLU A 419 -7.16 -11.53 -29.42
C GLU A 419 -5.72 -12.04 -29.48
N ILE A 420 -5.56 -13.36 -29.43
CA ILE A 420 -4.27 -14.04 -29.60
C ILE A 420 -4.45 -15.28 -30.46
N ARG A 421 -3.62 -15.43 -31.50
CA ARG A 421 -3.58 -16.66 -32.31
C ARG A 421 -2.88 -17.75 -31.49
N GLY A 422 -3.33 -18.99 -31.59
CA GLY A 422 -2.73 -20.10 -30.84
C GLY A 422 -1.24 -20.30 -31.12
N SER A 423 -0.81 -20.09 -32.36
CA SER A 423 0.62 -20.09 -32.73
C SER A 423 1.43 -19.00 -32.04
N ASP A 424 0.78 -17.94 -31.55
CA ASP A 424 1.37 -16.83 -30.83
C ASP A 424 1.28 -16.99 -29.29
N VAL A 425 0.74 -18.10 -28.78
CA VAL A 425 0.66 -18.37 -27.33
C VAL A 425 1.96 -18.99 -26.83
N TRP A 426 2.60 -18.36 -25.84
CA TRP A 426 3.76 -18.92 -25.14
C TRP A 426 3.83 -18.43 -23.69
N GLY A 427 4.93 -18.73 -23.00
CA GLY A 427 5.14 -18.29 -21.62
C GLY A 427 4.22 -19.00 -20.63
N GLU A 428 3.68 -18.25 -19.68
CA GLU A 428 2.86 -18.79 -18.59
C GLU A 428 1.46 -19.19 -19.03
N LEU A 429 0.88 -18.51 -20.02
CA LEU A 429 -0.40 -18.90 -20.60
C LEU A 429 -0.31 -20.30 -21.23
N LEU A 430 0.76 -20.58 -21.98
CA LEU A 430 1.00 -21.93 -22.50
C LEU A 430 1.17 -22.98 -21.39
N GLN A 431 1.84 -22.62 -20.29
CA GLN A 431 1.95 -23.51 -19.12
C GLN A 431 0.59 -23.74 -18.45
N GLN A 432 -0.30 -22.74 -18.44
CA GLN A 432 -1.67 -22.90 -17.93
C GLN A 432 -2.48 -23.88 -18.78
N PHE A 433 -2.38 -23.82 -20.11
CA PHE A 433 -2.97 -24.82 -21.01
C PHE A 433 -2.48 -26.24 -20.69
N ARG A 434 -1.15 -26.40 -20.57
CA ARG A 434 -0.53 -27.70 -20.23
C ARG A 434 -0.99 -28.24 -18.88
N ARG A 435 -1.06 -27.39 -17.85
CA ARG A 435 -1.56 -27.76 -16.52
C ARG A 435 -3.01 -28.22 -16.55
N ARG A 436 -3.84 -27.65 -17.42
CA ARG A 436 -5.25 -28.05 -17.63
C ARG A 436 -5.42 -29.24 -18.58
N GLY A 437 -4.33 -29.90 -19.00
CA GLY A 437 -4.38 -31.00 -19.96
C GLY A 437 -4.94 -30.61 -21.35
N SER A 438 -4.96 -29.32 -21.67
CA SER A 438 -5.53 -28.78 -22.91
C SER A 438 -4.41 -28.42 -23.90
N ALA A 439 -4.55 -28.83 -25.16
CA ALA A 439 -3.65 -28.42 -26.22
C ALA A 439 -4.05 -27.06 -26.80
N VAL A 440 -3.07 -26.23 -27.14
CA VAL A 440 -3.30 -25.00 -27.90
C VAL A 440 -3.41 -25.36 -29.38
N ASP A 441 -4.57 -25.15 -29.98
CA ASP A 441 -4.73 -25.19 -31.43
C ASP A 441 -4.00 -23.97 -32.06
N PRO A 442 -2.95 -24.18 -32.88
CA PRO A 442 -2.14 -23.09 -33.43
C PRO A 442 -2.89 -22.19 -34.41
N ASP A 443 -3.94 -22.69 -35.07
CA ASP A 443 -4.67 -21.97 -36.11
C ASP A 443 -5.87 -21.19 -35.57
N ARG A 444 -6.35 -21.56 -34.37
CA ARG A 444 -7.44 -20.86 -33.67
C ARG A 444 -7.00 -19.49 -33.17
N VAL A 445 -7.89 -18.51 -33.30
CA VAL A 445 -7.80 -17.23 -32.59
C VAL A 445 -8.65 -17.34 -31.32
N TYR A 446 -8.04 -17.00 -30.18
CA TYR A 446 -8.70 -16.98 -28.88
C TYR A 446 -8.95 -15.54 -28.46
N THR A 447 -10.15 -15.29 -27.92
CA THR A 447 -10.41 -14.08 -27.13
C THR A 447 -9.88 -14.31 -25.70
N LEU A 448 -9.10 -13.35 -25.20
CA LEU A 448 -8.44 -13.44 -23.91
C LEU A 448 -8.71 -12.15 -23.12
N VAL A 449 -8.98 -12.29 -21.83
CA VAL A 449 -8.95 -11.18 -20.87
C VAL A 449 -7.79 -11.33 -19.90
N THR A 450 -7.08 -10.24 -19.66
CA THR A 450 -5.99 -10.13 -18.68
C THR A 450 -6.00 -8.75 -18.02
N THR A 451 -4.95 -8.35 -17.30
CA THR A 451 -4.83 -6.99 -16.74
C THR A 451 -4.22 -6.01 -17.76
N ASP A 452 -4.56 -4.73 -17.67
CA ASP A 452 -3.97 -3.70 -18.53
C ASP A 452 -2.45 -3.54 -18.31
N TYR A 453 -1.94 -3.80 -17.10
CA TYR A 453 -0.49 -3.93 -16.88
C TYR A 453 0.13 -5.11 -17.65
N VAL A 454 -0.48 -6.30 -17.60
CA VAL A 454 0.03 -7.46 -18.34
C VAL A 454 0.07 -7.16 -19.83
N ALA A 455 -1.04 -6.69 -20.41
CA ALA A 455 -1.13 -6.36 -21.83
C ALA A 455 -0.06 -5.34 -22.26
N ARG A 456 0.16 -4.30 -21.46
CA ARG A 456 1.09 -3.20 -21.77
C ARG A 456 2.56 -3.52 -21.50
N LYS A 457 2.87 -4.32 -20.48
CA LYS A 457 4.24 -4.43 -19.94
C LYS A 457 4.79 -5.85 -19.89
N ARG A 458 3.95 -6.89 -19.91
CA ARG A 458 4.38 -8.27 -19.67
C ARG A 458 3.86 -9.31 -20.67
N SER A 459 3.10 -8.89 -21.69
CA SER A 459 2.48 -9.77 -22.67
C SER A 459 3.48 -10.74 -23.31
N SER A 460 4.64 -10.26 -23.76
CA SER A 460 5.67 -11.10 -24.38
C SER A 460 6.23 -12.20 -23.48
N LYS A 461 6.24 -12.01 -22.15
CA LYS A 461 6.72 -13.02 -21.19
C LYS A 461 5.60 -13.95 -20.75
N LEU A 462 4.42 -13.40 -20.49
CA LEU A 462 3.33 -14.11 -19.82
C LEU A 462 2.34 -14.77 -20.77
N LEU A 463 2.05 -14.13 -21.90
CA LEU A 463 0.95 -14.52 -22.79
C LEU A 463 1.45 -15.01 -24.14
N GLY A 464 2.33 -14.22 -24.76
CA GLY A 464 2.59 -14.36 -26.18
C GLY A 464 2.76 -13.05 -26.93
N LYS A 465 2.63 -13.12 -28.25
CA LYS A 465 2.43 -11.95 -29.11
C LYS A 465 0.93 -11.68 -29.19
N ILE A 466 0.53 -10.57 -28.60
CA ILE A 466 -0.87 -10.14 -28.54
C ILE A 466 -1.19 -9.18 -29.69
N GLY A 467 -2.45 -9.17 -30.11
CA GLY A 467 -3.01 -8.10 -30.93
C GLY A 467 -3.26 -6.80 -30.16
N PRO A 468 -3.90 -5.81 -30.79
CA PRO A 468 -4.48 -4.66 -30.09
C PRO A 468 -5.42 -5.12 -28.98
N TRP A 469 -5.53 -4.34 -27.92
CA TRP A 469 -6.36 -4.65 -26.77
C TRP A 469 -7.21 -3.46 -26.35
N GLN A 470 -8.32 -3.74 -25.69
CA GLN A 470 -9.28 -2.76 -25.21
C GLN A 470 -9.29 -2.76 -23.69
N ARG A 471 -9.22 -1.57 -23.10
CA ARG A 471 -9.34 -1.39 -21.65
C ARG A 471 -10.81 -1.51 -21.25
N GLY A 472 -11.09 -2.34 -20.25
CA GLY A 472 -12.41 -2.50 -19.64
C GLY A 472 -12.51 -1.88 -18.25
N ILE A 473 -13.47 -2.36 -17.47
CA ILE A 473 -13.72 -1.95 -16.08
C ILE A 473 -12.61 -2.45 -15.13
N MET A 474 -12.68 -2.06 -13.85
CA MET A 474 -11.71 -2.53 -12.86
C MET A 474 -11.93 -4.01 -12.52
N ILE A 475 -10.85 -4.75 -12.25
CA ILE A 475 -10.95 -6.17 -11.87
C ILE A 475 -11.82 -6.34 -10.60
N ARG A 476 -11.68 -5.43 -9.63
CA ARG A 476 -12.54 -5.42 -8.43
C ARG A 476 -14.02 -5.25 -8.75
N GLU A 477 -14.38 -4.45 -9.75
CA GLU A 477 -15.78 -4.24 -10.15
C GLU A 477 -16.33 -5.49 -10.83
N ALA A 478 -15.55 -6.11 -11.71
CA ALA A 478 -15.88 -7.41 -12.31
C ALA A 478 -16.05 -8.50 -11.25
N THR A 479 -15.19 -8.52 -10.23
CA THR A 479 -15.23 -9.50 -9.14
C THR A 479 -16.44 -9.30 -8.23
N ILE A 480 -16.77 -8.05 -7.88
CA ILE A 480 -17.98 -7.73 -7.12
C ILE A 480 -19.23 -8.15 -7.89
N ALA A 481 -19.32 -7.84 -9.19
CA ALA A 481 -20.45 -8.24 -10.02
C ALA A 481 -20.57 -9.76 -10.11
N TYR A 482 -19.45 -10.47 -10.32
CA TYR A 482 -19.40 -11.92 -10.36
C TYR A 482 -19.92 -12.56 -9.06
N LEU A 483 -19.44 -12.09 -7.90
CA LEU A 483 -19.84 -12.62 -6.59
C LEU A 483 -21.31 -12.34 -6.26
N LYS A 484 -21.87 -11.21 -6.70
CA LYS A 484 -23.31 -10.94 -6.55
C LYS A 484 -24.18 -11.90 -7.35
N GLU A 485 -23.73 -12.30 -8.54
CA GLU A 485 -24.48 -13.20 -9.43
C GLU A 485 -24.30 -14.68 -9.03
N HIS A 486 -23.10 -15.08 -8.62
CA HIS A 486 -22.72 -16.50 -8.45
C HIS A 486 -22.49 -16.91 -6.99
N GLY A 487 -22.40 -15.95 -6.07
CA GLY A 487 -22.04 -16.19 -4.67
C GLY A 487 -20.62 -16.74 -4.49
N PHE A 488 -20.36 -17.24 -3.28
CA PHE A 488 -19.14 -17.97 -2.93
C PHE A 488 -19.39 -19.47 -3.09
N GLY A 489 -19.55 -19.93 -4.33
CA GLY A 489 -19.57 -21.36 -4.63
C GLY A 489 -18.26 -22.01 -4.16
N GLN A 490 -18.28 -23.31 -3.81
CA GLN A 490 -17.05 -24.04 -3.56
C GLN A 490 -16.17 -23.88 -4.79
N ALA A 491 -15.05 -23.16 -4.68
CA ALA A 491 -14.00 -23.21 -5.68
C ALA A 491 -13.69 -24.69 -5.86
N SER A 492 -14.15 -25.30 -6.96
CA SER A 492 -13.92 -26.71 -7.21
C SER A 492 -12.41 -26.92 -7.06
N PRO A 493 -11.95 -27.89 -6.25
CA PRO A 493 -10.55 -28.24 -6.24
C PRO A 493 -10.22 -28.61 -7.69
N VAL A 494 -9.35 -27.83 -8.31
CA VAL A 494 -8.87 -28.13 -9.66
C VAL A 494 -8.18 -29.49 -9.55
N ALA A 495 -8.76 -30.47 -10.25
CA ALA A 495 -8.18 -31.80 -10.42
C ALA A 495 -6.90 -31.75 -11.24
#